data_AF-A0A7C6PVE9-F1
#
_entry.id   AF-A0A7C6PVE9-F1
#
_cell.length_a   1.000
_cell.length_b   1.000
_cell.length_c   1.000
_cell.angle_alpha   90.00
_cell.angle_beta   90.00
_cell.angle_gamma   90.00
#
_symmetry.space_group_name_H-M   'P 1'
#
loop_
_entity.id
_entity.type
_entity.pdbx_description
1 polymer ?
#
loop_
_entity_poly.entity_id
_entity_poly.type
_entity_poly.pdbx_seq_one_letter_code
_entity_poly.pdbx_strand_id
1 'polypeptide(L)'
;MMKIAFPIMGTSYIAFQKIMEKLGHEAIVPPKPSKRTLSLGVTYSPEFACLPFKILLGSYLEAIERGADTIVSYGGVGPCRAGYYGVMHEKIIRDLGYDVKFIIFEPPHREFKKCMAAGKELVNAKENSWGKIFEALTTGWVHLRALDEIERLSHEIRPYEINKGDTTKAFKQCLELMKQADTKKQIAEAKRESVKILKNVEVDPTRNPLKIGLIGEIYVVIEPFANFDIQVTLGEMGVLTRRNIYITDWTKDNTFFKGEEHIKRAARPYLNQMIGGHGIISVGQTVLYAKEGYDGVVQLAPFSCIPEIVAKGILPKVSKDLDIPVMTVFLDEQTGKAGLQTRLEAFIDLLKAKRDSLREETA
;
A
#
# COMPACT_ATOMS: atom_id res chain seq x y z
N MET A 1 -30.16 -3.72 1.66
CA MET A 1 -28.95 -4.09 0.88
C MET A 1 -28.33 -2.80 0.38
N MET A 2 -27.08 -2.51 0.77
CA MET A 2 -26.35 -1.30 0.34
C MET A 2 -25.49 -1.59 -0.89
N LYS A 3 -25.24 -0.57 -1.72
CA LYS A 3 -24.28 -0.60 -2.83
C LYS A 3 -22.98 0.07 -2.38
N ILE A 4 -22.07 -0.76 -1.89
CA ILE A 4 -20.89 -0.31 -1.14
C ILE A 4 -19.66 -0.19 -2.03
N ALA A 5 -19.05 0.99 -2.02
CA ALA A 5 -17.69 1.21 -2.50
C ALA A 5 -16.70 1.30 -1.33
N PHE A 6 -15.42 1.03 -1.61
CA PHE A 6 -14.33 1.04 -0.62
C PHE A 6 -13.02 1.50 -1.30
N PRO A 7 -12.01 1.95 -0.53
CA PRO A 7 -10.75 2.41 -1.10
C PRO A 7 -10.03 1.28 -1.87
N ILE A 8 -9.46 1.63 -3.03
CA ILE A 8 -8.52 0.76 -3.74
C ILE A 8 -7.12 1.06 -3.23
N MET A 9 -6.47 0.02 -2.70
CA MET A 9 -5.08 0.04 -2.28
C MET A 9 -4.40 -1.25 -2.75
N GLY A 10 -3.75 -1.21 -3.91
CA GLY A 10 -3.09 -2.38 -4.49
C GLY A 10 -4.09 -3.50 -4.78
N THR A 11 -3.84 -4.71 -4.25
CA THR A 11 -4.69 -5.90 -4.51
C THR A 11 -5.81 -6.11 -3.49
N SER A 12 -5.86 -5.30 -2.43
CA SER A 12 -6.80 -5.49 -1.29
C SER A 12 -8.27 -5.43 -1.65
N TYR A 13 -8.62 -4.72 -2.73
CA TYR A 13 -9.99 -4.59 -3.22
C TYR A 13 -10.66 -5.95 -3.48
N ILE A 14 -9.87 -6.97 -3.86
CA ILE A 14 -10.36 -8.33 -4.11
C ILE A 14 -10.95 -8.92 -2.81
N ALA A 15 -10.23 -8.77 -1.69
CA ALA A 15 -10.71 -9.28 -0.42
C ALA A 15 -11.87 -8.45 0.15
N PHE A 16 -11.81 -7.12 0.02
CA PHE A 16 -12.90 -6.25 0.46
C PHE A 16 -14.20 -6.52 -0.29
N GLN A 17 -14.14 -6.77 -1.59
CA GLN A 17 -15.29 -7.20 -2.39
C GLN A 17 -15.95 -8.43 -1.77
N LYS A 18 -15.17 -9.49 -1.50
CA LYS A 18 -15.68 -10.74 -0.90
C LYS A 18 -16.26 -10.54 0.49
N ILE A 19 -15.67 -9.66 1.30
CA ILE A 19 -16.21 -9.34 2.63
C ILE A 19 -17.59 -8.68 2.49
N MET A 20 -17.73 -7.67 1.63
CA MET A 20 -19.01 -6.96 1.45
C MET A 20 -20.10 -7.89 0.90
N GLU A 21 -19.77 -8.70 -0.11
CA GLU A 21 -20.68 -9.69 -0.69
C GLU A 21 -21.13 -10.73 0.36
N LYS A 22 -20.20 -11.26 1.17
CA LYS A 22 -20.55 -12.19 2.27
C LYS A 22 -21.42 -11.55 3.33
N LEU A 23 -21.29 -10.25 3.59
CA LEU A 23 -22.15 -9.51 4.52
C LEU A 23 -23.55 -9.22 3.93
N GLY A 24 -23.79 -9.55 2.67
CA GLY A 24 -25.08 -9.39 1.98
C GLY A 24 -25.25 -8.05 1.28
N HIS A 25 -24.16 -7.34 0.99
CA HIS A 25 -24.17 -6.08 0.25
C HIS A 25 -23.68 -6.26 -1.18
N GLU A 26 -24.07 -5.35 -2.07
CA GLU A 26 -23.53 -5.29 -3.42
C GLU A 26 -22.22 -4.49 -3.37
N ALA A 27 -21.11 -5.09 -3.84
CA ALA A 27 -19.80 -4.45 -3.84
C ALA A 27 -19.56 -3.71 -5.16
N ILE A 28 -19.59 -2.37 -5.13
CA ILE A 28 -19.27 -1.52 -6.28
C ILE A 28 -17.77 -1.25 -6.27
N VAL A 29 -17.01 -2.12 -6.95
CA VAL A 29 -15.56 -1.97 -7.09
C VAL A 29 -15.25 -0.80 -8.04
N PRO A 30 -14.53 0.24 -7.59
CA PRO A 30 -14.12 1.32 -8.49
C PRO A 30 -13.18 0.79 -9.59
N PRO A 31 -13.05 1.49 -10.73
CA PRO A 31 -11.95 1.18 -11.65
C PRO A 31 -10.60 1.35 -10.93
N LYS A 32 -9.58 0.61 -11.37
CA LYS A 32 -8.22 0.86 -10.90
C LYS A 32 -7.87 2.33 -11.15
N PRO A 33 -7.18 3.01 -10.22
CA PRO A 33 -6.82 4.40 -10.38
C PRO A 33 -6.12 4.67 -11.71
N SER A 34 -6.54 5.76 -12.34
CA SER A 34 -6.11 6.17 -13.67
C SER A 34 -5.91 7.68 -13.72
N LYS A 35 -5.44 8.19 -14.87
CA LYS A 35 -5.37 9.64 -15.10
C LYS A 35 -6.73 10.31 -14.89
N ARG A 36 -7.83 9.66 -15.32
CA ARG A 36 -9.20 10.17 -15.10
C ARG A 36 -9.51 10.28 -13.61
N THR A 37 -9.23 9.21 -12.85
CA THR A 37 -9.40 9.17 -11.40
C THR A 37 -8.66 10.34 -10.74
N LEU A 38 -7.40 10.54 -11.12
CA LEU A 38 -6.60 11.64 -10.58
C LEU A 38 -7.15 13.02 -10.96
N SER A 39 -7.55 13.21 -12.23
CA SER A 39 -8.15 14.47 -12.69
C SER A 39 -9.42 14.82 -11.92
N LEU A 40 -10.30 13.85 -11.66
CA LEU A 40 -11.48 14.04 -10.82
C LEU A 40 -11.09 14.45 -9.40
N GLY A 41 -10.11 13.74 -8.81
CA GLY A 41 -9.55 14.05 -7.51
C GLY A 41 -9.01 15.47 -7.39
N VAL A 42 -8.17 15.91 -8.34
CA VAL A 42 -7.57 17.25 -8.37
C VAL A 42 -8.64 18.33 -8.51
N THR A 43 -9.63 18.11 -9.37
CA THR A 43 -10.68 19.10 -9.67
C THR A 43 -11.45 19.52 -8.43
N TYR A 44 -11.74 18.57 -7.53
CA TYR A 44 -12.62 18.80 -6.39
C TYR A 44 -11.91 18.82 -5.03
N SER A 45 -10.61 18.52 -4.98
CA SER A 45 -9.83 18.56 -3.75
C SER A 45 -9.22 19.93 -3.48
N PRO A 46 -8.98 20.30 -2.21
CA PRO A 46 -8.08 21.39 -1.88
C PRO A 46 -6.69 21.15 -2.49
N GLU A 47 -6.06 22.21 -3.00
CA GLU A 47 -4.74 22.14 -3.65
C GLU A 47 -3.67 21.48 -2.76
N PHE A 48 -3.68 21.82 -1.47
CA PHE A 48 -2.74 21.35 -0.45
C PHE A 48 -3.06 19.95 0.12
N ALA A 49 -4.07 19.26 -0.41
CA ALA A 49 -4.33 17.87 -0.08
C ALA A 49 -3.29 16.98 -0.76
N CYS A 50 -2.72 16.04 -0.02
CA CYS A 50 -1.71 15.13 -0.57
C CYS A 50 -2.32 14.11 -1.53
N LEU A 51 -1.48 13.59 -2.44
CA LEU A 51 -1.88 12.72 -3.55
C LEU A 51 -2.87 11.57 -3.17
N PRO A 52 -2.70 10.83 -2.06
CA PRO A 52 -3.66 9.80 -1.65
C PRO A 52 -5.10 10.31 -1.49
N PHE A 53 -5.27 11.51 -0.93
CA PHE A 53 -6.59 12.12 -0.74
C PHE A 53 -7.29 12.33 -2.08
N LYS A 54 -6.56 12.87 -3.06
CA LYS A 54 -7.06 13.17 -4.41
C LYS A 54 -7.43 11.89 -5.14
N ILE A 55 -6.55 10.89 -5.14
CA ILE A 55 -6.82 9.60 -5.81
C ILE A 55 -8.07 8.94 -5.21
N LEU A 56 -8.16 8.87 -3.88
CA LEU A 56 -9.31 8.28 -3.20
C LEU A 56 -10.62 9.02 -3.52
N LEU A 57 -10.62 10.36 -3.51
CA LEU A 57 -11.79 11.15 -3.91
C LEU A 57 -12.24 10.82 -5.33
N GLY A 58 -11.29 10.77 -6.28
CA GLY A 58 -11.57 10.39 -7.65
C GLY A 58 -12.15 8.99 -7.78
N SER A 59 -11.58 8.01 -7.05
CA SER A 59 -12.09 6.64 -7.04
C SER A 59 -13.51 6.55 -6.47
N TYR A 60 -13.81 7.33 -5.44
CA TYR A 60 -15.16 7.41 -4.88
C TYR A 60 -16.16 8.01 -5.87
N LEU A 61 -15.81 9.09 -6.56
CA LEU A 61 -16.67 9.67 -7.60
C LEU A 61 -16.94 8.66 -8.72
N GLU A 62 -15.93 7.94 -9.20
CA GLU A 62 -16.12 6.90 -10.21
C GLU A 62 -16.95 5.70 -9.72
N ALA A 63 -16.93 5.40 -8.42
CA ALA A 63 -17.80 4.38 -7.85
C ALA A 63 -19.24 4.87 -7.73
N ILE A 64 -19.46 6.14 -7.39
CA ILE A 64 -20.78 6.78 -7.34
C ILE A 64 -21.41 6.81 -8.74
N GLU A 65 -20.64 7.13 -9.78
CA GLU A 65 -21.09 7.04 -11.19
C GLU A 65 -21.56 5.63 -11.57
N ARG A 66 -21.01 4.59 -10.92
CA ARG A 66 -21.42 3.19 -11.10
C ARG A 66 -22.59 2.77 -10.21
N GLY A 67 -23.16 3.70 -9.44
CA GLY A 67 -24.33 3.50 -8.60
C GLY A 67 -24.03 3.13 -7.15
N ALA A 68 -22.82 3.40 -6.63
CA ALA A 68 -22.55 3.27 -5.20
C ALA A 68 -23.39 4.29 -4.40
N ASP A 69 -24.15 3.80 -3.41
CA ASP A 69 -24.95 4.61 -2.48
C ASP A 69 -24.27 4.78 -1.11
N THR A 70 -23.23 3.97 -0.85
CA THR A 70 -22.53 3.92 0.42
C THR A 70 -21.02 3.78 0.17
N ILE A 71 -20.21 4.54 0.90
CA ILE A 71 -18.75 4.46 0.89
C ILE A 71 -18.26 4.01 2.26
N VAL A 72 -17.52 2.90 2.29
CA VAL A 72 -16.74 2.50 3.46
C VAL A 72 -15.36 3.15 3.34
N SER A 73 -14.99 3.91 4.35
CA SER A 73 -13.67 4.56 4.44
C SER A 73 -13.01 4.27 5.78
N TYR A 74 -11.74 4.66 5.89
CA TYR A 74 -10.95 4.51 7.10
C TYR A 74 -10.73 5.88 7.75
N GLY A 75 -10.91 5.93 9.07
CA GLY A 75 -10.62 7.09 9.91
C GLY A 75 -9.21 7.02 10.49
N GLY A 76 -8.88 7.81 11.49
CA GLY A 76 -7.53 7.76 12.05
C GLY A 76 -7.34 8.73 13.19
N VAL A 77 -6.47 8.35 14.12
CA VAL A 77 -6.18 9.17 15.31
C VAL A 77 -4.74 9.65 15.27
N GLY A 78 -4.55 10.97 15.28
CA GLY A 78 -3.25 11.60 15.36
C GLY A 78 -3.15 12.83 14.47
N PRO A 79 -1.95 13.42 14.35
CA PRO A 79 -1.76 14.68 13.62
C PRO A 79 -1.75 14.53 12.09
N CYS A 80 -1.84 13.30 11.57
CA CYS A 80 -1.89 13.07 10.13
C CYS A 80 -3.30 13.35 9.59
N ARG A 81 -3.38 14.10 8.48
CA ARG A 81 -4.62 14.44 7.79
C ARG A 81 -5.40 13.22 7.29
N ALA A 82 -4.74 12.07 7.12
CA ALA A 82 -5.39 10.81 6.75
C ALA A 82 -6.58 10.46 7.66
N GLY A 83 -6.51 10.80 8.96
CA GLY A 83 -7.62 10.53 9.89
C GLY A 83 -8.89 11.33 9.60
N TYR A 84 -8.79 12.42 8.85
CA TYR A 84 -9.91 13.28 8.45
C TYR A 84 -10.36 13.06 7.00
N TYR A 85 -9.74 12.13 6.25
CA TYR A 85 -10.07 11.91 4.84
C TYR A 85 -11.55 11.61 4.63
N GLY A 86 -12.10 10.62 5.36
CA GLY A 86 -13.49 10.22 5.19
C GLY A 86 -14.48 11.37 5.37
N VAL A 87 -14.29 12.19 6.41
CA VAL A 87 -15.15 13.35 6.69
C VAL A 87 -15.04 14.42 5.59
N MET A 88 -13.83 14.69 5.13
CA MET A 88 -13.60 15.68 4.06
C MET A 88 -14.13 15.20 2.71
N HIS A 89 -13.93 13.92 2.37
CA HIS A 89 -14.50 13.31 1.17
C HIS A 89 -16.02 13.34 1.20
N GLU A 90 -16.64 12.97 2.33
CA GLU A 90 -18.10 13.03 2.51
C GLU A 90 -18.61 14.45 2.27
N LYS A 91 -17.98 15.45 2.88
CA LYS A 91 -18.38 16.84 2.70
C LYS A 91 -18.30 17.27 1.24
N ILE A 92 -17.17 17.03 0.57
CA ILE A 92 -16.98 17.42 -0.83
C ILE A 92 -18.02 16.74 -1.74
N ILE A 93 -18.25 15.45 -1.55
CA ILE A 93 -19.20 14.67 -2.36
C ILE A 93 -20.63 15.17 -2.16
N ARG A 94 -21.03 15.51 -0.93
CA ARG A 94 -22.34 16.12 -0.65
C ARG A 94 -22.48 17.51 -1.26
N ASP A 95 -21.43 18.34 -1.17
CA ASP A 95 -21.43 19.68 -1.77
C ASP A 95 -21.55 19.61 -3.32
N LEU A 96 -21.11 18.52 -3.94
CA LEU A 96 -21.33 18.23 -5.37
C LEU A 96 -22.74 17.74 -5.71
N GLY A 97 -23.62 17.56 -4.71
CA GLY A 97 -25.00 17.15 -4.88
C GLY A 97 -25.25 15.64 -4.86
N TYR A 98 -24.26 14.83 -4.49
CA TYR A 98 -24.44 13.38 -4.34
C TYR A 98 -24.93 13.04 -2.92
N ASP A 99 -26.05 12.32 -2.84
CA ASP A 99 -26.54 11.74 -1.59
C ASP A 99 -25.93 10.35 -1.39
N VAL A 100 -24.77 10.31 -0.74
CA VAL A 100 -24.00 9.09 -0.51
C VAL A 100 -23.67 8.99 0.98
N LYS A 101 -23.91 7.80 1.53
CA LYS A 101 -23.66 7.50 2.92
C LYS A 101 -22.19 7.15 3.15
N PHE A 102 -21.55 7.73 4.16
CA PHE A 102 -20.19 7.35 4.56
C PHE A 102 -20.20 6.53 5.85
N ILE A 103 -19.50 5.40 5.85
CA ILE A 103 -19.24 4.57 7.03
C ILE A 103 -17.73 4.59 7.27
N ILE A 104 -17.30 5.31 8.31
CA ILE A 104 -15.89 5.55 8.61
C ILE A 104 -15.44 4.65 9.77
N PHE A 105 -14.49 3.76 9.51
CA PHE A 105 -13.92 2.89 10.53
C PHE A 105 -12.73 3.56 11.23
N GLU A 106 -12.92 3.96 12.48
CA GLU A 106 -11.84 4.44 13.34
C GLU A 106 -10.97 3.30 13.89
N PRO A 107 -9.68 3.54 14.20
CA PRO A 107 -8.80 2.52 14.77
C PRO A 107 -9.33 1.98 16.11
N PRO A 108 -9.61 0.67 16.26
CA PRO A 108 -10.28 0.14 17.44
C PRO A 108 -9.46 0.25 18.73
N HIS A 109 -8.13 0.25 18.66
CA HIS A 109 -7.26 0.41 19.85
C HIS A 109 -7.32 1.82 20.48
N ARG A 110 -7.85 2.82 19.76
CA ARG A 110 -8.01 4.19 20.27
C ARG A 110 -9.48 4.59 20.36
N GLU A 111 -10.31 4.18 19.41
CA GLU A 111 -11.68 4.66 19.21
C GLU A 111 -12.67 3.48 19.06
N PHE A 112 -12.59 2.52 19.99
CA PHE A 112 -13.39 1.29 19.96
C PHE A 112 -14.90 1.53 19.79
N LYS A 113 -15.46 2.51 20.50
CA LYS A 113 -16.91 2.81 20.43
C LYS A 113 -17.35 3.25 19.03
N LYS A 114 -16.58 4.13 18.38
CA LYS A 114 -16.86 4.61 17.01
C LYS A 114 -16.70 3.48 15.99
N CYS A 115 -15.63 2.68 16.13
CA CYS A 115 -15.41 1.51 15.30
C CYS A 115 -16.58 0.50 15.38
N MET A 116 -17.08 0.22 16.59
CA MET A 116 -18.23 -0.66 16.80
C MET A 116 -19.53 -0.06 16.26
N ALA A 117 -19.71 1.26 16.31
CA ALA A 117 -20.87 1.93 15.71
C ALA A 117 -20.87 1.78 14.17
N ALA A 118 -19.74 2.06 13.53
CA ALA A 118 -19.54 1.84 12.09
C ALA A 118 -19.77 0.36 11.72
N GLY A 119 -19.26 -0.58 12.53
CA GLY A 119 -19.49 -2.02 12.34
C GLY A 119 -20.97 -2.41 12.43
N LYS A 120 -21.74 -1.86 13.37
CA LYS A 120 -23.19 -2.10 13.49
C LYS A 120 -23.99 -1.51 12.35
N GLU A 121 -23.51 -0.41 11.78
CA GLU A 121 -24.14 0.23 10.63
C GLU A 121 -23.87 -0.53 9.34
N LEU A 122 -22.62 -0.99 9.16
CA LEU A 122 -22.23 -1.84 8.05
C LEU A 122 -22.95 -3.18 8.11
N VAL A 123 -22.99 -3.80 9.28
CA VAL A 123 -23.60 -5.09 9.50
C VAL A 123 -24.98 -4.88 10.08
N ASN A 124 -26.01 -4.93 9.25
CA ASN A 124 -27.40 -4.96 9.72
C ASN A 124 -27.59 -6.18 10.65
N ALA A 125 -27.48 -5.96 11.97
CA ALA A 125 -27.42 -7.03 12.98
C ALA A 125 -28.71 -7.86 13.06
N LYS A 126 -29.80 -7.39 12.44
CA LYS A 126 -31.06 -8.12 12.30
C LYS A 126 -31.00 -9.19 11.20
N GLU A 127 -30.14 -9.01 10.20
CA GLU A 127 -30.05 -9.87 9.00
C GLU A 127 -28.80 -10.75 8.99
N ASN A 128 -27.82 -10.47 9.86
CA ASN A 128 -26.54 -11.18 9.91
C ASN A 128 -26.27 -11.74 11.31
N SER A 129 -26.08 -13.06 11.39
CA SER A 129 -25.66 -13.72 12.64
C SER A 129 -24.19 -13.44 12.94
N TRP A 130 -23.82 -13.44 14.23
CA TRP A 130 -22.43 -13.28 14.67
C TRP A 130 -21.47 -14.26 14.00
N GLY A 131 -21.92 -15.49 13.73
CA GLY A 131 -21.14 -16.49 12.99
C GLY A 131 -20.82 -16.06 11.57
N LYS A 132 -21.79 -15.50 10.84
CA LYS A 132 -21.61 -15.02 9.45
C LYS A 132 -20.65 -13.83 9.37
N ILE A 133 -20.73 -12.90 10.34
CA ILE A 133 -19.79 -11.77 10.44
C ILE A 133 -18.36 -12.29 10.66
N PHE A 134 -18.20 -13.18 11.63
CA PHE A 134 -16.89 -13.75 11.96
C PHE A 134 -16.32 -14.55 10.78
N GLU A 135 -17.15 -15.31 10.07
CA GLU A 135 -16.74 -16.03 8.86
C GLU A 135 -16.29 -15.08 7.75
N ALA A 136 -17.05 -14.00 7.49
CA ALA A 136 -16.70 -13.00 6.47
C ALA A 136 -15.35 -12.34 6.78
N LEU A 137 -15.16 -11.87 8.02
CA LEU A 137 -13.92 -11.23 8.46
C LEU A 137 -12.73 -12.18 8.43
N THR A 138 -12.89 -13.40 8.94
CA THR A 138 -11.79 -14.37 8.96
C THR A 138 -11.44 -14.89 7.58
N THR A 139 -12.40 -15.02 6.67
CA THR A 139 -12.14 -15.40 5.27
C THR A 139 -11.44 -14.26 4.53
N GLY A 140 -11.93 -13.02 4.69
CA GLY A 140 -11.27 -11.84 4.13
C GLY A 140 -9.84 -11.65 4.64
N TRP A 141 -9.58 -11.91 5.92
CA TRP A 141 -8.23 -11.88 6.49
C TRP A 141 -7.30 -12.90 5.85
N VAL A 142 -7.74 -14.15 5.70
CA VAL A 142 -6.97 -15.20 5.03
C VAL A 142 -6.70 -14.83 3.57
N HIS A 143 -7.68 -14.19 2.90
CA HIS A 143 -7.56 -13.73 1.53
C HIS A 143 -6.53 -12.61 1.37
N LEU A 144 -6.62 -11.57 2.19
CA LEU A 144 -5.64 -10.47 2.22
C LEU A 144 -4.22 -10.99 2.45
N ARG A 145 -4.05 -11.92 3.39
CA ARG A 145 -2.75 -12.54 3.66
C ARG A 145 -2.23 -13.33 2.47
N ALA A 146 -3.08 -14.10 1.80
CA ALA A 146 -2.69 -14.82 0.61
C ALA A 146 -2.28 -13.87 -0.54
N LEU A 147 -3.01 -12.77 -0.74
CA LEU A 147 -2.68 -11.76 -1.75
C LEU A 147 -1.33 -11.10 -1.47
N ASP A 148 -1.08 -10.65 -0.23
CA ASP A 148 0.19 -10.04 0.16
C ASP A 148 1.37 -11.01 -0.01
N GLU A 149 1.20 -12.30 0.33
CA GLU A 149 2.25 -13.31 0.18
C GLU A 149 2.57 -13.63 -1.29
N ILE A 150 1.55 -13.71 -2.16
CA ILE A 150 1.75 -13.92 -3.60
C ILE A 150 2.41 -12.69 -4.24
N GLU A 151 2.00 -11.48 -3.84
CA GLU A 151 2.61 -10.24 -4.32
C GLU A 151 4.09 -10.16 -3.92
N ARG A 152 4.43 -10.47 -2.65
CA ARG A 152 5.82 -10.58 -2.18
C ARG A 152 6.64 -11.54 -3.03
N LEU A 153 6.12 -12.76 -3.24
CA LEU A 153 6.83 -13.75 -4.04
C LEU A 153 7.06 -13.26 -5.48
N SER A 154 6.11 -12.55 -6.07
CA SER A 154 6.30 -11.94 -7.39
C SER A 154 7.44 -10.91 -7.40
N HIS A 155 7.64 -10.17 -6.31
CA HIS A 155 8.71 -9.18 -6.19
C HIS A 155 10.07 -9.81 -5.89
N GLU A 156 10.08 -10.96 -5.21
CA GLU A 156 11.29 -11.74 -4.97
C GLU A 156 11.80 -12.44 -6.23
N ILE A 157 10.91 -12.87 -7.12
CA ILE A 157 11.26 -13.60 -8.36
C ILE A 157 11.66 -12.66 -9.49
N ARG A 158 10.96 -11.53 -9.66
CA ARG A 158 11.13 -10.62 -10.81
C ARG A 158 12.57 -10.19 -11.12
N PRO A 159 13.45 -9.88 -10.15
CA PRO A 159 14.83 -9.47 -10.43
C PRO A 159 15.66 -10.55 -11.15
N TYR A 160 15.25 -11.81 -10.96
CA TYR A 160 15.91 -12.98 -11.52
C TYR A 160 15.30 -13.44 -12.84
N GLU A 161 14.19 -12.84 -13.30
CA GLU A 161 13.51 -13.29 -14.52
C GLU A 161 14.42 -13.14 -15.75
N ILE A 162 14.46 -14.17 -16.60
CA ILE A 162 15.21 -14.15 -17.85
C ILE A 162 14.49 -13.25 -18.86
N ASN A 163 13.19 -13.51 -19.05
CA ASN A 163 12.34 -12.77 -19.98
C ASN A 163 11.55 -11.70 -19.23
N LYS A 164 11.84 -10.44 -19.54
CA LYS A 164 11.20 -9.28 -18.91
C LYS A 164 9.67 -9.35 -19.04
N GLY A 165 8.98 -9.25 -17.90
CA GLY A 165 7.52 -9.21 -17.81
C GLY A 165 6.84 -10.56 -17.64
N ASP A 166 7.57 -11.68 -17.64
CA ASP A 166 6.98 -13.00 -17.40
C ASP A 166 6.45 -13.15 -15.98
N THR A 167 7.15 -12.61 -14.98
CA THR A 167 6.65 -12.55 -13.61
C THR A 167 5.37 -11.71 -13.52
N THR A 168 5.26 -10.64 -14.31
CA THR A 168 4.06 -9.79 -14.38
C THR A 168 2.87 -10.55 -15.00
N LYS A 169 3.10 -11.36 -16.04
CA LYS A 169 2.05 -12.22 -16.63
C LYS A 169 1.60 -13.29 -15.63
N ALA A 170 2.55 -13.97 -14.99
CA ALA A 170 2.30 -14.98 -13.95
C ALA A 170 1.50 -14.39 -12.77
N PHE A 171 1.89 -13.21 -12.29
CA PHE A 171 1.18 -12.54 -11.20
C PHE A 171 -0.26 -12.17 -11.57
N LYS A 172 -0.50 -11.69 -12.80
CA LYS A 172 -1.88 -11.44 -13.28
C LYS A 172 -2.74 -12.69 -13.27
N GLN A 173 -2.20 -13.85 -13.68
CA GLN A 173 -2.91 -15.13 -13.59
C GLN A 173 -3.24 -15.50 -12.14
N CYS A 174 -2.30 -15.29 -11.22
CA CYS A 174 -2.52 -15.52 -9.80
C CYS A 174 -3.68 -14.66 -9.25
N LEU A 175 -3.77 -13.38 -9.67
CA LEU A 175 -4.87 -12.51 -9.25
C LEU A 175 -6.23 -12.99 -9.76
N GLU A 176 -6.32 -13.55 -10.97
CA GLU A 176 -7.57 -14.13 -11.47
C GLU A 176 -7.98 -15.37 -10.67
N LEU A 177 -7.04 -16.26 -10.32
CA LEU A 177 -7.31 -17.39 -9.43
C LEU A 177 -7.82 -16.93 -8.06
N MET A 178 -7.22 -15.88 -7.51
CA MET A 178 -7.60 -15.34 -6.21
C MET A 178 -8.99 -14.70 -6.22
N LYS A 179 -9.40 -14.05 -7.32
CA LYS A 179 -10.76 -13.49 -7.48
C LYS A 179 -11.86 -14.57 -7.51
N GLN A 180 -11.53 -15.76 -8.00
CA GLN A 180 -12.44 -16.91 -8.09
C GLN A 180 -12.56 -17.69 -6.77
N ALA A 181 -11.73 -17.38 -5.77
CA ALA A 181 -11.72 -18.11 -4.49
C ALA A 181 -12.61 -17.42 -3.43
N ASP A 182 -13.67 -18.11 -2.98
CA ASP A 182 -14.68 -17.56 -2.06
C ASP A 182 -14.62 -18.14 -0.64
N THR A 183 -14.00 -19.30 -0.47
CA THR A 183 -13.88 -20.01 0.81
C THR A 183 -12.43 -20.14 1.24
N LYS A 184 -12.17 -20.29 2.54
CA LYS A 184 -10.80 -20.48 3.07
C LYS A 184 -10.05 -21.65 2.40
N LYS A 185 -10.77 -22.73 2.05
CA LYS A 185 -10.21 -23.88 1.35
C LYS A 185 -9.80 -23.52 -0.09
N GLN A 186 -10.70 -22.90 -0.86
CA GLN A 186 -10.40 -22.42 -2.22
C GLN A 186 -9.27 -21.39 -2.21
N ILE A 187 -9.21 -20.49 -1.23
CA ILE A 187 -8.13 -19.51 -1.09
C ILE A 187 -6.79 -20.22 -0.86
N ALA A 188 -6.75 -21.24 0.00
CA ALA A 188 -5.54 -22.01 0.23
C ALA A 188 -5.09 -22.78 -1.03
N GLU A 189 -6.04 -23.34 -1.80
CA GLU A 189 -5.77 -24.02 -3.08
C GLU A 189 -5.27 -23.04 -4.15
N ALA A 190 -5.96 -21.92 -4.36
CA ALA A 190 -5.56 -20.86 -5.28
C ALA A 190 -4.18 -20.30 -4.94
N LYS A 191 -3.86 -20.14 -3.66
CA LYS A 191 -2.53 -19.73 -3.20
C LYS A 191 -1.47 -20.77 -3.54
N ARG A 192 -1.71 -22.06 -3.28
CA ARG A 192 -0.76 -23.13 -3.62
C ARG A 192 -0.49 -23.13 -5.12
N GLU A 193 -1.52 -22.98 -5.94
CA GLU A 193 -1.37 -22.95 -7.40
C GLU A 193 -0.63 -21.68 -7.85
N SER A 194 -0.95 -20.52 -7.27
CA SER A 194 -0.24 -19.27 -7.53
C SER A 194 1.26 -19.37 -7.23
N VAL A 195 1.63 -20.04 -6.13
CA VAL A 195 3.04 -20.30 -5.79
C VAL A 195 3.72 -21.17 -6.86
N LYS A 196 3.04 -22.19 -7.39
CA LYS A 196 3.60 -23.01 -8.48
C LYS A 196 3.78 -22.18 -9.76
N ILE A 197 2.76 -21.41 -10.16
CA ILE A 197 2.81 -20.55 -11.35
C ILE A 197 4.01 -19.60 -11.26
N LEU A 198 4.18 -18.93 -10.12
CA LEU A 198 5.28 -18.01 -9.90
C LEU A 198 6.65 -18.72 -9.90
N LYS A 199 6.77 -19.87 -9.23
CA LYS A 199 8.03 -20.64 -9.20
C LYS A 199 8.41 -21.29 -10.53
N ASN A 200 7.47 -21.43 -11.47
CA ASN A 200 7.72 -21.93 -12.81
C ASN A 200 8.21 -20.85 -13.78
N VAL A 201 8.26 -19.58 -13.35
CA VAL A 201 8.88 -18.51 -14.15
C VAL A 201 10.36 -18.84 -14.34
N GLU A 202 10.83 -18.71 -15.58
CA GLU A 202 12.22 -18.96 -15.92
C GLU A 202 13.12 -17.87 -15.32
N VAL A 203 14.08 -18.29 -14.50
CA VAL A 203 14.96 -17.38 -13.74
C VAL A 203 16.43 -17.75 -13.92
N ASP A 204 17.28 -16.73 -13.85
CA ASP A 204 18.72 -16.86 -13.73
C ASP A 204 19.14 -16.72 -12.26
N PRO A 205 19.41 -17.84 -11.55
CA PRO A 205 19.77 -17.81 -10.14
C PRO A 205 21.20 -17.29 -9.89
N THR A 206 22.01 -17.11 -10.93
CA THR A 206 23.39 -16.60 -10.79
C THR A 206 23.44 -15.09 -10.60
N ARG A 207 22.34 -14.38 -10.88
CA ARG A 207 22.26 -12.93 -10.67
C ARG A 207 22.43 -12.55 -9.22
N ASN A 208 23.13 -11.45 -8.99
CA ASN A 208 23.32 -10.84 -7.68
C ASN A 208 22.67 -9.45 -7.63
N PRO A 209 21.33 -9.37 -7.54
CA PRO A 209 20.59 -8.12 -7.62
C PRO A 209 20.95 -7.19 -6.45
N LEU A 210 20.86 -5.88 -6.67
CA LEU A 210 20.88 -4.92 -5.56
C LEU A 210 19.63 -5.11 -4.69
N LYS A 211 19.77 -4.89 -3.39
CA LYS A 211 18.68 -4.90 -2.43
C LYS A 211 18.30 -3.46 -2.09
N ILE A 212 17.13 -3.03 -2.55
CA ILE A 212 16.61 -1.68 -2.26
C ILE A 212 15.37 -1.77 -1.37
N GLY A 213 15.42 -1.05 -0.26
CA GLY A 213 14.29 -0.87 0.64
C GLY A 213 13.34 0.21 0.11
N LEU A 214 12.03 -0.03 0.16
CA LEU A 214 11.03 0.98 -0.13
C LEU A 214 10.31 1.38 1.14
N ILE A 215 10.29 2.69 1.41
CA ILE A 215 9.61 3.31 2.55
C ILE A 215 8.74 4.46 2.06
N GLY A 216 7.82 4.94 2.90
CA GLY A 216 7.02 6.10 2.56
C GLY A 216 5.63 6.10 3.16
N GLU A 217 4.79 6.96 2.61
CA GLU A 217 3.37 7.01 2.93
C GLU A 217 2.65 5.75 2.41
N ILE A 218 1.83 5.12 3.24
CA ILE A 218 1.25 3.80 2.96
C ILE A 218 0.54 3.72 1.61
N TYR A 219 -0.32 4.67 1.28
CA TYR A 219 -1.12 4.61 0.07
C TYR A 219 -0.22 4.67 -1.15
N VAL A 220 0.74 5.59 -1.14
CA VAL A 220 1.70 5.75 -2.23
C VAL A 220 2.64 4.55 -2.36
N VAL A 221 3.03 3.91 -1.25
CA VAL A 221 3.86 2.69 -1.29
C VAL A 221 3.10 1.49 -1.84
N ILE A 222 1.80 1.38 -1.58
CA ILE A 222 0.99 0.20 -1.94
C ILE A 222 0.31 0.34 -3.30
N GLU A 223 -0.21 1.52 -3.65
CA GLU A 223 -1.00 1.71 -4.87
C GLU A 223 -0.09 1.92 -6.10
N PRO A 224 -0.05 0.97 -7.06
CA PRO A 224 0.88 1.04 -8.18
C PRO A 224 0.67 2.28 -9.06
N PHE A 225 -0.57 2.76 -9.22
CA PHE A 225 -0.81 3.98 -9.99
C PHE A 225 -0.15 5.21 -9.34
N ALA A 226 -0.15 5.30 -8.00
CA ALA A 226 0.38 6.45 -7.28
C ALA A 226 1.91 6.55 -7.33
N ASN A 227 2.60 5.42 -7.57
CA ASN A 227 4.07 5.35 -7.60
C ASN A 227 4.64 4.90 -8.95
N PHE A 228 3.82 4.83 -10.00
CA PHE A 228 4.20 4.40 -11.35
C PHE A 228 4.74 2.97 -11.45
N ASP A 229 4.18 2.05 -10.64
CA ASP A 229 4.58 0.65 -10.54
C ASP A 229 6.06 0.50 -10.16
N ILE A 230 6.54 1.26 -9.17
CA ILE A 230 7.98 1.34 -8.87
C ILE A 230 8.62 -0.01 -8.51
N GLN A 231 7.91 -0.90 -7.79
CA GLN A 231 8.42 -2.25 -7.48
C GLN A 231 8.54 -3.13 -8.72
N VAL A 232 7.63 -2.97 -9.69
CA VAL A 232 7.72 -3.67 -10.97
C VAL A 232 8.89 -3.10 -11.76
N THR A 233 8.97 -1.77 -11.87
CA THR A 233 10.03 -1.06 -12.61
C THR A 233 11.42 -1.42 -12.09
N LEU A 234 11.65 -1.38 -10.77
CA LEU A 234 12.93 -1.76 -10.16
C LEU A 234 13.21 -3.26 -10.33
N GLY A 235 12.20 -4.13 -10.18
CA GLY A 235 12.37 -5.56 -10.42
C GLY A 235 12.80 -5.87 -11.86
N GLU A 236 12.20 -5.19 -12.84
CA GLU A 236 12.58 -5.30 -14.26
C GLU A 236 13.96 -4.71 -14.56
N MET A 237 14.50 -3.85 -13.68
CA MET A 237 15.88 -3.36 -13.72
C MET A 237 16.86 -4.31 -13.00
N GLY A 238 16.41 -5.49 -12.55
CA GLY A 238 17.24 -6.47 -11.85
C GLY A 238 17.51 -6.10 -10.39
N VAL A 239 16.63 -5.33 -9.75
CA VAL A 239 16.75 -4.93 -8.35
C VAL A 239 15.74 -5.69 -7.49
N LEU A 240 16.23 -6.35 -6.45
CA LEU A 240 15.39 -6.95 -5.41
C LEU A 240 14.86 -5.84 -4.50
N THR A 241 13.54 -5.67 -4.50
CA THR A 241 12.90 -4.65 -3.67
C THR A 241 12.11 -5.25 -2.54
N ARG A 242 12.17 -4.61 -1.37
CA ARG A 242 11.29 -4.93 -0.25
C ARG A 242 10.64 -3.65 0.24
N ARG A 243 9.31 -3.60 0.24
CA ARG A 243 8.57 -2.55 0.96
C ARG A 243 8.32 -2.99 2.39
N ASN A 244 8.29 -2.04 3.32
CA ASN A 244 8.07 -2.32 4.73
C ASN A 244 6.60 -2.38 5.14
N ILE A 245 5.70 -1.95 4.25
CA ILE A 245 4.26 -1.88 4.53
C ILE A 245 3.51 -2.69 3.47
N TYR A 246 2.69 -3.63 3.96
CA TYR A 246 1.65 -4.32 3.21
C TYR A 246 0.32 -4.10 3.94
N ILE A 247 -0.81 -4.35 3.25
CA ILE A 247 -2.13 -4.12 3.83
C ILE A 247 -2.33 -4.96 5.10
N THR A 248 -1.88 -6.21 5.11
CA THR A 248 -2.00 -7.05 6.32
C THR A 248 -1.14 -6.58 7.48
N ASP A 249 0.08 -6.08 7.22
CA ASP A 249 0.94 -5.56 8.28
C ASP A 249 0.33 -4.30 8.88
N TRP A 250 -0.06 -3.35 8.02
CA TRP A 250 -0.74 -2.13 8.46
C TRP A 250 -2.06 -2.41 9.20
N THR A 251 -2.83 -3.42 8.77
CA THR A 251 -4.08 -3.79 9.46
C THR A 251 -3.81 -4.36 10.85
N LYS A 252 -2.75 -5.17 11.03
CA LYS A 252 -2.35 -5.65 12.36
C LYS A 252 -1.99 -4.48 13.28
N ASP A 253 -1.21 -3.53 12.76
CA ASP A 253 -0.71 -2.38 13.51
C ASP A 253 -1.81 -1.39 13.92
N ASN A 254 -2.86 -1.26 13.11
CA ASN A 254 -3.99 -0.38 13.40
C ASN A 254 -5.13 -1.05 14.17
N THR A 255 -5.09 -2.38 14.34
CA THR A 255 -6.08 -3.11 15.14
C THR A 255 -5.61 -3.33 16.57
N PHE A 256 -5.03 -4.49 16.91
CA PHE A 256 -4.68 -4.86 18.28
C PHE A 256 -3.21 -5.27 18.47
N PHE A 257 -2.43 -5.36 17.39
CA PHE A 257 -1.04 -5.80 17.44
C PHE A 257 -0.09 -4.59 17.37
N LYS A 258 1.03 -4.64 18.10
CA LYS A 258 2.09 -3.61 18.05
C LYS A 258 3.25 -4.07 17.17
N GLY A 259 2.99 -4.40 15.92
CA GLY A 259 4.00 -4.90 14.98
C GLY A 259 5.13 -3.90 14.73
N GLU A 260 4.82 -2.60 14.68
CA GLU A 260 5.79 -1.52 14.41
C GLU A 260 6.69 -1.09 15.57
N GLU A 261 6.52 -1.61 16.80
CA GLU A 261 7.24 -1.07 17.97
C GLU A 261 8.77 -1.19 17.83
N HIS A 262 9.24 -2.27 17.21
CA HIS A 262 10.67 -2.47 16.94
C HIS A 262 11.21 -1.44 15.92
N ILE A 263 10.40 -1.06 14.92
CA ILE A 263 10.73 -0.02 13.93
C ILE A 263 10.77 1.35 14.60
N LYS A 264 9.74 1.67 15.41
CA LYS A 264 9.68 2.93 16.18
C LYS A 264 10.87 3.05 17.12
N ARG A 265 11.30 1.95 17.76
CA ARG A 265 12.50 1.92 18.60
C ARG A 265 13.77 2.22 17.81
N ALA A 266 13.91 1.69 16.59
CA ALA A 266 15.04 1.99 15.71
C ALA A 266 15.08 3.46 15.28
N ALA A 267 13.93 4.12 15.17
CA ALA A 267 13.83 5.54 14.82
C ALA A 267 14.22 6.50 15.97
N ARG A 268 14.07 6.10 17.24
CA ARG A 268 14.22 6.99 18.42
C ARG A 268 15.48 7.85 18.45
N PRO A 269 16.68 7.38 18.05
CA PRO A 269 17.88 8.22 18.02
C PRO A 269 17.78 9.42 17.07
N TYR A 270 16.92 9.34 16.07
CA TYR A 270 16.77 10.35 15.01
C TYR A 270 15.44 11.10 15.08
N LEU A 271 14.37 10.42 15.53
CA LEU A 271 13.02 10.97 15.61
C LEU A 271 12.27 10.35 16.80
N ASN A 272 12.09 11.13 17.86
CA ASN A 272 11.40 10.72 19.08
C ASN A 272 10.08 11.48 19.33
N GLN A 273 9.56 12.18 18.31
CA GLN A 273 8.34 12.98 18.40
C GLN A 273 7.21 12.35 17.58
N MET A 274 5.98 12.41 18.09
CA MET A 274 4.81 11.93 17.35
C MET A 274 4.41 12.93 16.26
N ILE A 275 4.81 12.64 15.02
CA ILE A 275 4.49 13.46 13.85
C ILE A 275 3.30 12.93 13.02
N GLY A 276 2.74 11.79 13.44
CA GLY A 276 1.66 11.09 12.72
C GLY A 276 2.12 10.43 11.42
N GLY A 277 1.22 9.72 10.75
CA GLY A 277 1.52 9.02 9.49
C GLY A 277 2.67 8.03 9.62
N HIS A 278 3.40 7.83 8.51
CA HIS A 278 4.46 6.81 8.43
C HIS A 278 5.88 7.38 8.59
N GLY A 279 6.05 8.68 8.88
CA GLY A 279 7.38 9.31 8.92
C GLY A 279 8.35 8.68 9.94
N ILE A 280 7.85 8.32 11.13
CA ILE A 280 8.65 7.58 12.14
C ILE A 280 9.04 6.20 11.62
N ILE A 281 8.12 5.52 10.93
CA ILE A 281 8.35 4.19 10.36
C ILE A 281 9.38 4.28 9.24
N SER A 282 9.28 5.28 8.36
CA SER A 282 10.24 5.55 7.28
C SER A 282 11.67 5.73 7.82
N VAL A 283 11.85 6.52 8.88
CA VAL A 283 13.16 6.70 9.53
C VAL A 283 13.65 5.40 10.17
N GLY A 284 12.82 4.75 11.00
CA GLY A 284 13.20 3.53 11.71
C GLY A 284 13.50 2.37 10.76
N GLN A 285 12.74 2.24 9.68
CA GLN A 285 12.93 1.19 8.70
C GLN A 285 14.21 1.40 7.89
N THR A 286 14.60 2.64 7.60
CA THR A 286 15.89 2.93 6.98
C THR A 286 17.05 2.44 7.86
N VAL A 287 16.95 2.65 9.17
CA VAL A 287 17.93 2.12 10.14
C VAL A 287 17.98 0.60 10.12
N LEU A 288 16.82 -0.07 10.02
CA LEU A 288 16.75 -1.53 9.92
C LEU A 288 17.32 -2.05 8.60
N TYR A 289 17.00 -1.41 7.46
CA TYR A 289 17.55 -1.80 6.17
C TYR A 289 19.08 -1.67 6.12
N ALA A 290 19.65 -0.63 6.73
CA ALA A 290 21.10 -0.52 6.88
C ALA A 290 21.69 -1.70 7.64
N LYS A 291 21.07 -2.10 8.77
CA LYS A 291 21.51 -3.24 9.58
C LYS A 291 21.32 -4.59 8.88
N GLU A 292 20.33 -4.69 8.00
CA GLU A 292 20.06 -5.88 7.18
C GLU A 292 20.96 -5.96 5.92
N GLY A 293 21.85 -4.98 5.70
CA GLY A 293 22.78 -4.96 4.57
C GLY A 293 22.12 -4.66 3.24
N TYR A 294 21.12 -3.78 3.22
CA TYR A 294 20.54 -3.27 1.98
C TYR A 294 21.49 -2.27 1.31
N ASP A 295 21.53 -2.31 -0.02
CA ASP A 295 22.40 -1.44 -0.81
C ASP A 295 21.89 0.00 -0.84
N GLY A 296 20.57 0.23 -0.69
CA GLY A 296 20.00 1.57 -0.62
C GLY A 296 18.52 1.58 -0.25
N VAL A 297 17.96 2.78 -0.09
CA VAL A 297 16.55 3.00 0.24
C VAL A 297 15.94 4.05 -0.69
N VAL A 298 14.72 3.81 -1.15
CA VAL A 298 13.91 4.80 -1.85
C VAL A 298 12.70 5.17 -0.99
N GLN A 299 12.60 6.45 -0.66
CA GLN A 299 11.46 7.03 0.05
C GLN A 299 10.43 7.57 -0.94
N LEU A 300 9.19 7.11 -0.82
CA LEU A 300 8.04 7.57 -1.60
C LEU A 300 7.18 8.51 -0.75
N ALA A 301 7.23 9.80 -1.07
CA ALA A 301 6.56 10.83 -0.30
C ALA A 301 5.53 11.55 -1.19
N PRO A 302 4.23 11.57 -0.84
CA PRO A 302 3.32 12.44 -1.56
C PRO A 302 3.66 13.90 -1.27
N PHE A 303 3.56 14.77 -2.29
CA PHE A 303 3.72 16.20 -2.08
C PHE A 303 2.71 16.69 -1.02
N SER A 304 3.14 17.61 -0.15
CA SER A 304 2.42 18.08 1.05
C SER A 304 2.21 17.07 2.19
N CYS A 305 2.83 15.88 2.14
CA CYS A 305 2.80 14.93 3.25
C CYS A 305 3.77 15.34 4.37
N ILE A 306 3.27 16.03 5.39
CA ILE A 306 4.09 16.53 6.51
C ILE A 306 4.96 15.44 7.16
N PRO A 307 4.43 14.24 7.51
CA PRO A 307 5.26 13.20 8.11
C PRO A 307 6.46 12.78 7.26
N GLU A 308 6.27 12.64 5.95
CA GLU A 308 7.33 12.22 5.04
C GLU A 308 8.30 13.36 4.70
N ILE A 309 7.84 14.63 4.70
CA ILE A 309 8.71 15.80 4.60
C ILE A 309 9.66 15.88 5.80
N VAL A 310 9.13 15.65 7.01
CA VAL A 310 9.95 15.59 8.24
C VAL A 310 10.94 14.43 8.15
N ALA A 311 10.49 13.24 7.74
CA ALA A 311 11.38 12.10 7.55
C ALA A 311 12.49 12.40 6.52
N LYS A 312 12.16 13.03 5.38
CA LYS A 312 13.12 13.47 4.36
C LYS A 312 14.18 14.43 4.92
N GLY A 313 13.83 15.27 5.89
CA GLY A 313 14.79 16.16 6.56
C GLY A 313 15.78 15.41 7.47
N ILE A 314 15.40 14.22 7.95
CA ILE A 314 16.16 13.42 8.91
C ILE A 314 16.99 12.34 8.20
N LEU A 315 16.48 11.77 7.11
CA LEU A 315 17.11 10.68 6.35
C LEU A 315 18.55 10.97 5.89
N PRO A 316 18.97 12.21 5.53
CA PRO A 316 20.38 12.50 5.25
C PRO A 316 21.33 12.23 6.42
N LYS A 317 20.88 12.45 7.67
CA LYS A 317 21.67 12.12 8.87
C LYS A 317 21.78 10.61 9.05
N VAL A 318 20.67 9.88 8.90
CA VAL A 318 20.65 8.41 8.96
C VAL A 318 21.56 7.81 7.87
N SER A 319 21.47 8.35 6.66
CA SER A 319 22.27 7.95 5.50
C SER A 319 23.76 8.10 5.76
N LYS A 320 24.18 9.23 6.33
CA LYS A 320 25.58 9.47 6.69
C LYS A 320 26.05 8.58 7.84
N ASP A 321 25.24 8.41 8.88
CA ASP A 321 25.62 7.68 10.10
C ASP A 321 25.74 6.16 9.89
N LEU A 322 24.91 5.62 8.99
CA LEU A 322 24.83 4.18 8.73
C LEU A 322 25.34 3.79 7.35
N ASP A 323 25.92 4.75 6.62
CA ASP A 323 26.45 4.59 5.26
C ASP A 323 25.46 3.89 4.30
N ILE A 324 24.17 4.24 4.37
CA ILE A 324 23.13 3.74 3.47
C ILE A 324 22.64 4.87 2.55
N PRO A 325 22.81 4.79 1.22
CA PRO A 325 22.27 5.80 0.32
C PRO A 325 20.75 5.82 0.33
N VAL A 326 20.16 7.02 0.41
CA VAL A 326 18.70 7.22 0.42
C VAL A 326 18.29 8.19 -0.70
N MET A 327 17.35 7.78 -1.55
CA MET A 327 16.73 8.65 -2.55
C MET A 327 15.28 8.95 -2.17
N THR A 328 14.90 10.23 -2.09
CA THR A 328 13.49 10.62 -1.93
C THR A 328 12.85 10.96 -3.28
N VAL A 329 11.67 10.40 -3.52
CA VAL A 329 10.81 10.70 -4.65
C VAL A 329 9.54 11.35 -4.10
N PHE A 330 9.38 12.65 -4.39
CA PHE A 330 8.11 13.32 -4.19
C PHE A 330 7.17 13.00 -5.35
N LEU A 331 5.95 12.59 -5.02
CA LEU A 331 4.91 12.16 -5.96
C LEU A 331 3.72 13.12 -5.87
N ASP A 332 3.36 13.68 -7.01
CA ASP A 332 2.25 14.61 -7.19
C ASP A 332 1.56 14.37 -8.54
N GLU A 333 0.64 15.26 -8.90
CA GLU A 333 -0.18 15.10 -10.10
C GLU A 333 0.52 15.48 -11.40
N GLN A 334 1.69 16.11 -11.30
CA GLN A 334 2.53 16.52 -12.43
C GLN A 334 3.70 15.54 -12.64
N THR A 335 3.88 14.57 -11.75
CA THR A 335 5.01 13.65 -11.81
C THR A 335 4.92 12.77 -13.06
N GLY A 336 5.99 12.74 -13.86
CA GLY A 336 6.08 11.93 -15.07
C GLY A 336 6.85 10.62 -14.87
N LYS A 337 6.32 9.51 -15.40
CA LYS A 337 6.96 8.18 -15.31
C LYS A 337 8.38 8.15 -15.88
N ALA A 338 8.61 8.79 -17.02
CA ALA A 338 9.93 8.80 -17.67
C ALA A 338 11.02 9.46 -16.80
N GLY A 339 10.71 10.61 -16.19
CA GLY A 339 11.64 11.30 -15.30
C GLY A 339 11.94 10.51 -14.02
N LEU A 340 10.94 9.79 -13.48
CA LEU A 340 11.18 8.87 -12.36
C LEU A 340 12.10 7.73 -12.76
N GLN A 341 11.89 7.13 -13.93
CA GLN A 341 12.70 6.00 -14.42
C GLN A 341 14.18 6.37 -14.53
N THR A 342 14.51 7.51 -15.16
CA THR A 342 15.91 7.96 -15.31
C THR A 342 16.59 8.22 -13.96
N ARG A 343 15.84 8.73 -12.98
CA ARG A 343 16.36 8.93 -11.61
C ARG A 343 16.63 7.60 -10.90
N LEU A 344 15.78 6.59 -11.12
CA LEU A 344 16.00 5.24 -10.58
C LEU A 344 17.21 4.58 -11.22
N GLU A 345 17.39 4.71 -12.54
CA GLU A 345 18.55 4.21 -13.28
C GLU A 345 19.85 4.81 -12.72
N ALA A 346 19.91 6.15 -12.60
CA ALA A 346 21.07 6.83 -12.03
C ALA A 346 21.35 6.41 -10.56
N PHE A 347 20.29 6.23 -9.75
CA PHE A 347 20.45 5.76 -8.38
C PHE A 347 21.01 4.33 -8.33
N ILE A 348 20.50 3.44 -9.17
CA ILE A 348 21.00 2.06 -9.30
C ILE A 348 22.47 2.04 -9.69
N ASP A 349 22.89 2.85 -10.65
CA ASP A 349 24.28 2.90 -11.10
C ASP A 349 25.23 3.38 -9.99
N LEU A 350 24.81 4.38 -9.20
CA LEU A 350 25.56 4.81 -8.02
C LEU A 350 25.69 3.70 -6.97
N LEU A 351 24.63 2.92 -6.74
CA LEU A 351 24.67 1.80 -5.80
C LEU A 351 25.57 0.66 -6.29
N LYS A 352 25.55 0.36 -7.59
CA LYS A 352 26.45 -0.63 -8.19
C LYS A 352 27.91 -0.22 -8.03
N ALA A 353 28.25 1.01 -8.39
CA ALA A 353 29.61 1.53 -8.27
C ALA A 353 30.14 1.45 -6.82
N LYS A 354 29.30 1.83 -5.83
CA LYS A 354 29.64 1.68 -4.41
C LYS A 354 29.86 0.23 -3.99
N ARG A 355 29.02 -0.69 -4.45
CA ARG A 355 29.12 -2.11 -4.12
C ARG A 355 30.36 -2.75 -4.73
N ASP A 356 30.73 -2.34 -5.94
CA ASP A 356 31.90 -2.86 -6.65
C ASP A 356 33.20 -2.34 -6.02
N SER A 357 33.27 -1.06 -5.63
CA SER A 357 34.44 -0.52 -4.91
C SER A 357 34.71 -1.23 -3.58
N LEU A 358 33.65 -1.52 -2.81
CA LEU A 358 33.77 -2.26 -1.54
C LEU A 358 34.26 -3.71 -1.75
N ARG A 359 33.97 -4.32 -2.90
CA ARG A 359 34.48 -5.66 -3.24
C ARG A 359 35.94 -5.63 -3.61
N GLU A 360 36.38 -4.61 -4.35
CA GLU A 360 37.79 -4.41 -4.68
C GLU A 360 38.65 -4.15 -3.45
N GLU A 361 38.12 -3.47 -2.42
CA GLU A 361 38.81 -3.24 -1.16
C GLU A 361 38.92 -4.48 -0.25
N THR A 362 38.05 -5.49 -0.44
CA THR A 362 37.99 -6.70 0.41
C THR A 362 38.50 -7.98 -0.26
N ALA A 363 38.80 -7.94 -1.57
CA ALA A 363 39.46 -9.00 -2.32
C ALA A 363 40.98 -8.84 -2.25
#